data_AF-A0A938W7X2-F1
#
_entry.id   AF-A0A938W7X2-F1
#
_cell.length_a   1.000
_cell.length_b   1.000
_cell.length_c   1.000
_cell.angle_alpha   90.00
_cell.angle_beta   90.00
_cell.angle_gamma   90.00
#
_symmetry.space_group_name_H-M   'P 1'
#
loop_
_entity.id
_entity.type
_entity.pdbx_description
1 polymer ?
#
loop_
_entity_poly.entity_id
_entity_poly.type
_entity_poly.pdbx_seq_one_letter_code
_entity_poly.pdbx_strand_id
1 'polypeptide(L)'
;YEQFGQYWNQAGGGGGAGVDVDFGRYGNFDDFINDLLGRFGGPGGAGFAGAPGGFGGGFGGGFPGGFSGGGFGSGFGPGGFAGPGAGRAAAVNLDAEASISLTFSEAFRGCERTLAVNDERVQVRIPAGVKPGSRLRLKGKGNLQPGTGRRGDLYLNLQLQNHPVWSLDGDQLKAELPLSLDELALGGDVRVATPDGEATVTVPPGMAVGRSLRLKGKGWPLANGRGDLLLSLSLKQPASYSDQERQLLEQLRAARSSDPRADWISSARL
;
A
#
# COMPACT_ATOMS: atom_id res chain seq x y z
N TYR A 1 30.39 -23.39 -17.80
CA TYR A 1 29.22 -22.95 -17.01
C TYR A 1 28.49 -24.20 -16.50
N GLU A 2 29.19 -25.01 -15.70
CA GLU A 2 28.66 -26.23 -15.07
C GLU A 2 29.32 -26.36 -13.69
N GLN A 3 28.68 -25.78 -12.69
CA GLN A 3 28.84 -26.09 -11.26
C GLN A 3 28.04 -25.03 -10.53
N PHE A 4 26.89 -25.40 -9.96
CA PHE A 4 26.26 -24.84 -8.76
C PHE A 4 24.84 -25.39 -8.70
N GLY A 5 24.72 -26.68 -8.35
CA GLY A 5 23.45 -27.40 -8.28
C GLY A 5 23.34 -28.35 -7.09
N GLN A 6 24.00 -28.05 -5.97
CA GLN A 6 23.95 -28.92 -4.79
C GLN A 6 23.88 -28.14 -3.47
N TYR A 7 22.84 -27.34 -3.30
CA TYR A 7 22.32 -27.02 -1.97
C TYR A 7 20.80 -26.92 -2.14
N TRP A 8 20.04 -27.60 -1.28
CA TRP A 8 18.57 -27.67 -1.16
C TRP A 8 17.93 -29.07 -1.25
N ASN A 9 18.62 -30.10 -0.76
CA ASN A 9 17.92 -31.27 -0.23
C ASN A 9 18.34 -31.49 1.22
N GLN A 10 17.52 -30.99 2.15
CA GLN A 10 17.13 -31.67 3.39
C GLN A 10 16.37 -30.70 4.30
N ALA A 11 15.05 -30.69 4.19
CA ALA A 11 14.13 -30.44 5.31
C ALA A 11 12.69 -30.71 4.83
N GLY A 12 12.38 -31.99 4.62
CA GLY A 12 10.99 -32.46 4.63
C GLY A 12 10.58 -32.73 6.07
N GLY A 13 9.41 -32.22 6.47
CA GLY A 13 8.75 -32.61 7.70
C GLY A 13 7.91 -31.49 8.32
N GLY A 14 6.60 -31.50 8.08
CA GLY A 14 5.66 -30.63 8.79
C GLY A 14 4.33 -30.53 8.09
N GLY A 15 3.34 -31.29 8.57
CA GLY A 15 2.04 -31.45 7.94
C GLY A 15 1.11 -30.24 8.06
N GLY A 16 0.31 -30.08 7.01
CA GLY A 16 -0.89 -29.25 6.97
C GLY A 16 -1.76 -29.81 5.84
N ALA A 17 -3.00 -30.15 6.13
CA ALA A 17 -3.95 -30.69 5.14
C ALA A 17 -4.29 -29.61 4.11
N GLY A 18 -3.46 -29.51 3.07
CA GLY A 18 -3.73 -28.76 1.86
C GLY A 18 -4.47 -29.66 0.88
N VAL A 19 -5.58 -29.17 0.32
CA VAL A 19 -6.20 -29.79 -0.85
C VAL A 19 -5.23 -29.58 -2.00
N ASP A 20 -4.55 -30.62 -2.45
CA ASP A 20 -3.76 -30.57 -3.68
C ASP A 20 -4.71 -30.34 -4.86
N VAL A 21 -4.62 -29.17 -5.46
CA VAL A 21 -5.35 -28.81 -6.68
C VAL A 21 -4.33 -28.82 -7.82
N ASP A 22 -4.48 -29.79 -8.71
CA ASP A 22 -3.63 -29.91 -9.90
C ASP A 22 -4.14 -28.97 -11.00
N PHE A 23 -3.53 -27.79 -11.10
CA PHE A 23 -3.89 -26.76 -12.09
C PHE A 23 -3.47 -27.13 -13.52
N GLY A 24 -2.64 -28.16 -13.72
CA GLY A 24 -2.24 -28.64 -15.04
C GLY A 24 -3.36 -29.36 -15.81
N ARG A 25 -4.46 -29.69 -15.11
CA ARG A 25 -5.60 -30.42 -15.68
C ARG A 25 -6.62 -29.54 -16.40
N TYR A 26 -6.59 -28.21 -16.20
CA TYR A 26 -7.63 -27.31 -16.70
C TYR A 26 -7.12 -26.44 -17.85
N GLY A 27 -7.88 -26.38 -18.95
CA GLY A 27 -7.51 -25.62 -20.15
C GLY A 27 -7.78 -24.11 -20.04
N ASN A 28 -8.62 -23.68 -19.11
CA ASN A 28 -8.92 -22.29 -18.81
C ASN A 28 -9.48 -22.13 -17.38
N PHE A 29 -9.64 -20.89 -16.93
CA PHE A 29 -10.10 -20.56 -15.58
C PHE A 29 -11.59 -20.86 -15.36
N ASP A 30 -12.41 -20.84 -16.42
CA ASP A 30 -13.85 -21.11 -16.33
C ASP A 30 -14.12 -22.61 -16.05
N ASP A 31 -13.33 -23.52 -16.61
CA ASP A 31 -13.42 -24.97 -16.34
C ASP A 31 -13.04 -25.30 -14.89
N PHE A 32 -12.07 -24.58 -14.33
CA PHE A 32 -11.67 -24.71 -12.92
C PHE A 32 -12.77 -24.26 -11.96
N ILE A 33 -13.39 -23.10 -12.22
CA ILE A 33 -14.47 -22.57 -11.38
C ILE A 33 -15.70 -23.48 -11.40
N ASN A 34 -16.03 -24.07 -12.56
CA ASN A 34 -17.15 -25.01 -12.68
C ASN A 34 -16.92 -26.32 -11.91
N ASP A 35 -15.70 -26.87 -11.91
CA ASP A 35 -15.34 -28.07 -11.15
C ASP A 35 -15.30 -27.79 -9.64
N LEU A 36 -14.80 -26.62 -9.23
CA LEU A 36 -14.73 -26.20 -7.83
C LEU A 36 -16.12 -25.94 -7.23
N LEU A 37 -17.02 -25.29 -7.98
CA LEU A 37 -18.42 -25.09 -7.55
C LEU A 37 -19.26 -26.36 -7.62
N GLY A 38 -18.96 -27.27 -8.56
CA GLY A 38 -19.60 -28.59 -8.64
C GLY A 38 -19.21 -29.52 -7.48
N ARG A 39 -18.00 -29.35 -6.92
CA ARG A 39 -17.50 -30.15 -5.79
C ARG A 39 -18.04 -29.71 -4.42
N PHE A 40 -18.65 -28.52 -4.31
CA PHE A 40 -19.20 -27.99 -3.05
C PHE A 40 -20.72 -28.20 -2.88
N GLY A 41 -21.35 -29.02 -3.73
CA GLY A 41 -22.80 -29.24 -3.79
C GLY A 41 -23.32 -30.66 -3.48
N GLY A 42 -22.88 -31.31 -2.39
CA GLY A 42 -23.53 -32.48 -1.72
C GLY A 42 -23.63 -33.82 -2.49
N PRO A 43 -24.04 -34.97 -1.88
CA PRO A 43 -24.50 -35.23 -0.50
C PRO A 43 -23.76 -36.40 0.24
N GLY A 44 -23.76 -36.38 1.57
CA GLY A 44 -23.25 -37.48 2.41
C GLY A 44 -24.06 -37.66 3.69
N GLY A 45 -25.17 -38.39 3.60
CA GLY A 45 -25.89 -38.95 4.75
C GLY A 45 -25.33 -40.33 5.08
N ALA A 46 -24.86 -40.52 6.32
CA ALA A 46 -24.43 -41.81 6.83
C ALA A 46 -25.63 -42.56 7.44
N GLY A 47 -25.87 -43.77 6.95
CA GLY A 47 -26.85 -44.70 7.50
C GLY A 47 -26.33 -45.42 8.74
N PHE A 48 -27.26 -45.74 9.65
CA PHE A 48 -27.09 -46.80 10.65
C PHE A 48 -28.16 -47.87 10.38
N ALA A 49 -27.69 -49.11 10.24
CA ALA A 49 -28.48 -50.29 9.89
C ALA A 49 -29.38 -50.78 11.03
N GLY A 50 -30.47 -51.45 10.67
CA GLY A 50 -31.57 -51.81 11.57
C GLY A 50 -31.48 -53.17 12.28
N ALA A 51 -32.42 -53.35 13.22
CA ALA A 51 -33.03 -54.61 13.63
C ALA A 51 -34.42 -54.29 14.27
N PRO A 52 -35.41 -55.22 14.23
CA PRO A 52 -36.82 -54.93 14.45
C PRO A 52 -37.31 -55.32 15.86
N GLY A 53 -38.24 -54.55 16.42
CA GLY A 53 -38.88 -54.93 17.69
C GLY A 53 -39.83 -53.85 18.19
N GLY A 54 -41.05 -54.27 18.58
CA GLY A 54 -42.18 -53.40 18.91
C GLY A 54 -41.98 -52.50 20.12
N PHE A 55 -42.80 -51.45 20.21
CA PHE A 55 -43.87 -51.34 21.21
C PHE A 55 -44.70 -50.09 20.89
N GLY A 56 -46.03 -50.25 20.83
CA GLY A 56 -46.99 -49.16 20.79
C GLY A 56 -47.31 -48.62 22.19
N GLY A 57 -47.95 -47.44 22.20
CA GLY A 57 -48.42 -46.70 23.38
C GLY A 57 -47.73 -45.32 23.44
N GLY A 58 -48.37 -44.19 23.18
CA GLY A 58 -49.73 -43.78 23.50
C GLY A 58 -49.68 -42.90 24.74
N PHE A 59 -49.57 -41.58 24.59
CA PHE A 59 -49.95 -40.60 25.63
C PHE A 59 -50.32 -39.26 24.98
N GLY A 60 -51.63 -39.04 24.90
CA GLY A 60 -52.24 -37.72 24.82
C GLY A 60 -52.67 -37.26 26.22
N GLY A 61 -52.82 -35.95 26.36
CA GLY A 61 -53.25 -35.22 27.56
C GLY A 61 -52.36 -33.98 27.70
N GLY A 62 -52.85 -32.74 27.74
CA GLY A 62 -54.16 -32.23 28.10
C GLY A 62 -53.90 -31.07 29.05
N PHE A 63 -54.03 -29.83 28.59
CA PHE A 63 -54.07 -28.64 29.45
C PHE A 63 -55.21 -27.71 28.98
N PRO A 64 -56.20 -27.40 29.84
CA PRO A 64 -57.35 -26.57 29.53
C PRO A 64 -57.21 -25.13 30.05
N GLY A 65 -57.82 -24.19 29.32
CA GLY A 65 -58.05 -22.79 29.73
C GLY A 65 -57.81 -21.83 28.56
N GLY A 66 -58.78 -21.28 27.84
CA GLY A 66 -60.20 -21.10 28.12
C GLY A 66 -60.52 -19.63 28.38
N PHE A 67 -60.41 -18.76 27.36
CA PHE A 67 -61.20 -17.53 27.27
C PHE A 67 -61.52 -17.21 25.80
N SER A 68 -62.77 -17.50 25.45
CA SER A 68 -63.49 -17.06 24.26
C SER A 68 -64.01 -15.64 24.47
N GLY A 69 -63.92 -14.79 23.45
CA GLY A 69 -64.58 -13.48 23.48
C GLY A 69 -64.36 -12.68 22.21
N GLY A 70 -65.03 -13.06 21.11
CA GLY A 70 -65.27 -12.14 20.01
C GLY A 70 -66.27 -11.07 20.45
N GLY A 71 -65.98 -9.80 20.17
CA GLY A 71 -66.96 -8.75 20.37
C GLY A 71 -66.52 -7.32 20.04
N PHE A 72 -67.05 -6.81 18.93
CA PHE A 72 -67.63 -5.48 18.76
C PHE A 72 -66.84 -4.25 19.23
N GLY A 73 -66.32 -3.48 18.27
CA GLY A 73 -65.75 -2.17 18.55
C GLY A 73 -65.29 -1.35 17.34
N SER A 74 -66.08 -1.30 16.25
CA SER A 74 -65.97 -0.19 15.30
C SER A 74 -66.39 1.10 16.01
N GLY A 75 -65.43 1.79 16.63
CA GLY A 75 -65.58 3.11 17.19
C GLY A 75 -65.07 4.16 16.22
N PHE A 76 -65.98 4.74 15.44
CA PHE A 76 -65.74 5.96 14.68
C PHE A 76 -65.38 7.11 15.63
N GLY A 77 -64.17 7.65 15.49
CA GLY A 77 -63.77 8.96 16.00
C GLY A 77 -63.24 9.80 14.84
N PRO A 78 -63.91 10.90 14.45
CA PRO A 78 -63.42 11.79 13.41
C PRO A 78 -62.50 12.83 14.06
N GLY A 79 -61.19 12.63 13.98
CA GLY A 79 -60.25 13.68 14.37
C GLY A 79 -58.91 13.17 14.88
N GLY A 80 -57.87 13.44 14.08
CA GLY A 80 -56.58 13.88 14.64
C GLY A 80 -55.53 12.81 14.88
N PHE A 81 -54.41 13.00 14.19
CA PHE A 81 -53.07 12.52 14.54
C PHE A 81 -52.77 11.04 14.29
N ALA A 82 -52.63 10.72 13.01
CA ALA A 82 -51.50 9.88 12.61
C ALA A 82 -50.21 10.56 13.12
N GLY A 83 -49.67 10.07 14.22
CA GLY A 83 -48.38 10.53 14.75
C GLY A 83 -47.33 10.42 13.65
N PRO A 84 -46.50 11.45 13.42
CA PRO A 84 -45.51 11.40 12.37
C PRO A 84 -44.57 10.24 12.69
N GLY A 85 -44.46 9.31 11.75
CA GLY A 85 -43.50 8.23 11.81
C GLY A 85 -42.16 8.83 12.21
N ALA A 86 -41.66 8.42 13.37
CA ALA A 86 -40.30 8.67 13.79
C ALA A 86 -39.40 7.94 12.79
N GLY A 87 -39.21 8.56 11.63
CA GLY A 87 -38.12 8.22 10.74
C GLY A 87 -36.89 8.26 11.61
N ARG A 88 -36.23 7.10 11.76
CA ARG A 88 -34.93 7.02 12.41
C ARG A 88 -34.07 8.10 11.77
N ALA A 89 -33.86 9.20 12.49
CA ALA A 89 -32.97 10.25 12.03
C ALA A 89 -31.65 9.54 11.71
N ALA A 90 -31.22 9.63 10.46
CA ALA A 90 -29.94 9.07 10.06
C ALA A 90 -28.89 9.60 11.04
N ALA A 91 -28.04 8.71 11.56
CA ALA A 91 -26.96 9.13 12.44
C ALA A 91 -26.14 10.20 11.70
N VAL A 92 -26.13 11.42 12.23
CA VAL A 92 -25.38 12.53 11.65
C VAL A 92 -23.91 12.14 11.69
N ASN A 93 -23.22 12.17 10.56
CA ASN A 93 -21.78 11.99 10.54
C ASN A 93 -21.13 13.23 11.16
N LEU A 94 -20.45 13.04 12.28
CA LEU A 94 -19.77 14.10 13.02
C LEU A 94 -18.26 14.14 12.72
N ASP A 95 -17.78 13.27 11.84
CA ASP A 95 -16.37 13.26 11.46
C ASP A 95 -16.03 14.51 10.65
N ALA A 96 -14.84 15.05 10.89
CA ALA A 96 -14.29 16.19 10.20
C ALA A 96 -13.05 15.77 9.40
N GLU A 97 -12.73 16.51 8.34
CA GLU A 97 -11.51 16.33 7.57
C GLU A 97 -10.75 17.65 7.43
N ALA A 98 -9.42 17.58 7.49
CA ALA A 98 -8.54 18.71 7.19
C ALA A 98 -7.29 18.22 6.46
N SER A 99 -6.68 19.10 5.66
CA SER A 99 -5.44 18.79 4.94
C SER A 99 -4.27 19.55 5.57
N ILE A 100 -3.12 18.89 5.69
CA ILE A 100 -1.88 19.49 6.18
C ILE A 100 -0.78 19.24 5.17
N SER A 101 -0.14 20.31 4.73
CA SER A 101 1.05 20.24 3.88
C SER A 101 2.29 20.07 4.74
N LEU A 102 3.05 19.02 4.46
CA LEU A 102 4.32 18.70 5.12
C LEU A 102 5.48 18.88 4.15
N THR A 103 6.59 19.40 4.66
CA THR A 103 7.86 19.33 3.93
C THR A 103 8.42 17.92 3.95
N PHE A 104 9.31 17.61 3.01
CA PHE A 104 9.98 16.30 2.95
C PHE A 104 10.77 15.98 4.23
N SER A 105 11.41 16.99 4.83
CA SER A 105 12.15 16.87 6.09
C SER A 105 11.24 16.54 7.28
N GLU A 106 10.09 17.20 7.37
CA GLU A 106 9.11 16.94 8.43
C GLU A 106 8.50 15.55 8.31
N ALA A 107 8.13 15.11 7.11
CA ALA A 107 7.62 13.76 6.90
C ALA A 107 8.69 12.70 7.16
N PHE A 108 9.96 12.99 6.84
CA PHE A 108 11.08 12.11 7.12
C PHE A 108 11.33 11.96 8.63
N ARG A 109 11.47 13.06 9.38
CA ARG A 109 11.83 13.02 10.81
C ARG A 109 10.63 12.83 11.74
N GLY A 110 9.42 13.08 11.25
CA GLY A 110 8.25 13.33 12.08
C GLY A 110 8.28 14.75 12.64
N CYS A 111 7.10 15.25 13.02
CA CYS A 111 6.97 16.57 13.61
C CYS A 111 5.78 16.65 14.56
N GLU A 112 5.75 17.68 15.39
CA GLU A 112 4.56 18.06 16.14
C GLU A 112 3.99 19.35 15.55
N ARG A 113 2.67 19.39 15.36
CA ARG A 113 1.95 20.54 14.84
C ARG A 113 0.77 20.85 15.75
N THR A 114 0.58 22.13 16.05
CA THR A 114 -0.63 22.61 16.75
C THR A 114 -1.61 23.12 15.71
N LEU A 115 -2.80 22.54 15.67
CA LEU A 115 -3.88 22.90 14.74
C LEU A 115 -5.00 23.57 15.52
N ALA A 116 -5.64 24.56 14.90
CA ALA A 116 -6.90 25.11 15.39
C ALA A 116 -8.04 24.37 14.67
N VAL A 117 -8.87 23.67 15.44
CA VAL A 117 -10.01 22.88 14.95
C VAL A 117 -11.19 23.22 15.83
N ASN A 118 -12.29 23.72 15.25
CA ASN A 118 -13.51 24.06 16.00
C ASN A 118 -13.23 24.96 17.23
N ASP A 119 -12.43 26.02 17.02
CA ASP A 119 -11.96 26.96 18.05
C ASP A 119 -11.12 26.35 19.19
N GLU A 120 -10.75 25.07 19.09
CA GLU A 120 -9.82 24.39 20.00
C GLU A 120 -8.43 24.25 19.39
N ARG A 121 -7.39 24.39 20.22
CA ARG A 121 -6.02 24.03 19.83
C ARG A 121 -5.76 22.57 20.12
N VAL A 122 -5.42 21.81 19.10
CA VAL A 122 -5.07 20.39 19.19
C VAL A 122 -3.61 20.20 18.78
N GLN A 123 -2.80 19.68 19.69
CA GLN A 123 -1.44 19.25 19.37
C GLN A 123 -1.48 17.86 18.76
N VAL A 124 -0.83 17.71 17.61
CA VAL A 124 -0.82 16.50 16.81
C VAL A 124 0.61 16.09 16.59
N ARG A 125 0.93 14.83 16.93
CA ARG A 125 2.21 14.23 16.63
C ARG A 125 2.10 13.43 15.32
N ILE A 126 2.87 13.85 14.33
CA ILE A 126 2.99 13.20 13.04
C ILE A 126 4.22 12.28 13.10
N PRO A 127 4.05 10.96 12.90
CA PRO A 127 5.17 10.02 12.98
C PRO A 127 6.17 10.25 11.84
N ALA A 128 7.40 9.78 12.04
CA ALA A 128 8.40 9.72 10.98
C ALA A 128 7.98 8.73 9.89
N GLY A 129 8.41 8.98 8.65
CA GLY A 129 8.17 8.09 7.53
C GLY A 129 6.77 8.18 6.92
N VAL A 130 6.03 9.26 7.16
CA VAL A 130 4.69 9.45 6.57
C VAL A 130 4.77 9.53 5.05
N LYS A 131 3.97 8.72 4.37
CA LYS A 131 3.91 8.70 2.90
C LYS A 131 2.89 9.71 2.37
N PRO A 132 3.05 10.17 1.12
CA PRO A 132 2.02 10.98 0.45
C PRO A 132 0.65 10.30 0.51
N GLY A 133 -0.40 11.06 0.85
CA GLY A 133 -1.77 10.55 0.93
C GLY A 133 -2.09 9.78 2.22
N SER A 134 -1.18 9.75 3.19
CA SER A 134 -1.48 9.16 4.51
C SER A 134 -2.57 9.94 5.24
N ARG A 135 -3.44 9.21 5.95
CA ARG A 135 -4.55 9.78 6.73
C ARG A 135 -4.33 9.51 8.22
N LEU A 136 -4.27 10.57 9.02
CA LEU A 136 -4.08 10.49 10.47
C LEU A 136 -5.40 10.78 11.20
N ARG A 137 -5.86 9.85 12.03
CA ARG A 137 -7.12 9.97 12.79
C ARG A 137 -6.86 10.52 14.19
N LEU A 138 -7.62 11.54 14.57
CA LEU A 138 -7.66 12.14 15.90
C LEU A 138 -9.04 11.90 16.53
N LYS A 139 -9.06 10.98 17.49
CA LYS A 139 -10.30 10.52 18.11
C LYS A 139 -10.99 11.62 18.91
N GLY A 140 -12.29 11.83 18.71
CA GLY A 140 -13.12 12.78 19.44
C GLY A 140 -12.82 14.26 19.15
N LYS A 141 -12.04 14.54 18.10
CA LYS A 141 -11.66 15.90 17.67
C LYS A 141 -12.41 16.40 16.43
N GLY A 142 -13.43 15.66 15.99
CA GLY A 142 -14.32 16.07 14.92
C GLY A 142 -15.37 17.08 15.36
N ASN A 143 -16.45 17.17 14.58
CA ASN A 143 -17.54 18.11 14.83
C ASN A 143 -18.30 17.74 16.11
N LEU A 144 -18.72 18.77 16.84
CA LEU A 144 -19.56 18.64 18.03
C LEU A 144 -21.03 18.70 17.59
N GLN A 145 -21.84 17.73 18.03
CA GLN A 145 -23.29 17.80 17.87
C GLN A 145 -23.90 18.67 18.98
N PRO A 146 -24.50 19.83 18.63
CA PRO A 146 -25.10 20.72 19.61
C PRO A 146 -26.15 20.00 20.48
N GLY A 147 -26.18 20.33 21.77
CA GLY A 147 -27.15 19.80 22.74
C GLY A 147 -26.94 18.35 23.22
N THR A 148 -26.17 17.52 22.48
CA THR A 148 -25.93 16.11 22.87
C THR A 148 -24.53 15.86 23.44
N GLY A 149 -23.57 16.75 23.17
CA GLY A 149 -22.17 16.59 23.58
C GLY A 149 -21.39 15.54 22.77
N ARG A 150 -22.02 14.85 21.81
CA ARG A 150 -21.37 13.85 20.96
C ARG A 150 -20.37 14.51 20.02
N ARG A 151 -19.19 13.90 19.86
CA ARG A 151 -18.16 14.33 18.90
C ARG A 151 -17.81 13.20 17.95
N GLY A 152 -17.57 13.54 16.69
CA GLY A 152 -16.92 12.64 15.75
C GLY A 152 -15.40 12.71 15.84
N ASP A 153 -14.73 12.12 14.86
CA ASP A 153 -13.28 12.11 14.75
C ASP A 153 -12.78 13.11 13.70
N LEU A 154 -11.56 13.59 13.86
CA LEU A 154 -10.91 14.41 12.84
C LEU A 154 -9.92 13.55 12.06
N TYR A 155 -10.04 13.55 10.74
CA TYR A 155 -9.08 12.93 9.85
C TYR A 155 -8.21 13.99 9.17
N LEU A 156 -6.91 13.83 9.32
CA LEU A 156 -5.92 14.70 8.70
C LEU A 156 -5.34 14.03 7.46
N ASN A 157 -5.57 14.63 6.30
CA ASN A 157 -4.98 14.21 5.04
C ASN A 157 -3.60 14.86 4.91
N LEU A 158 -2.55 14.05 5.00
CA LEU A 158 -1.17 14.53 4.98
C LEU A 158 -0.68 14.61 3.53
N GLN A 159 -0.40 15.84 3.08
CA GLN A 159 0.07 16.13 1.74
C GLN A 159 1.56 16.43 1.78
N LEU A 160 2.36 15.62 1.10
CA LEU A 160 3.80 15.82 1.02
C LEU A 160 4.13 16.81 -0.10
N GLN A 161 4.90 17.85 0.21
CA GLN A 161 5.43 18.76 -0.79
C GLN A 161 6.50 18.07 -1.65
N ASN A 162 6.52 18.39 -2.95
CA ASN A 162 7.57 17.92 -3.86
C ASN A 162 8.94 18.44 -3.39
N HIS A 163 9.95 17.58 -3.46
CA HIS A 163 11.33 17.95 -3.14
C HIS A 163 12.17 18.01 -4.42
N PRO A 164 13.09 18.99 -4.58
CA PRO A 164 13.86 19.16 -5.81
C PRO A 164 14.81 18.00 -6.13
N VAL A 165 15.27 17.27 -5.11
CA VAL A 165 16.25 16.17 -5.25
C VAL A 165 15.63 14.81 -4.98
N TRP A 166 14.63 14.74 -4.11
CA TRP A 166 14.18 13.49 -3.51
C TRP A 166 12.79 13.15 -4.04
N SER A 167 12.59 11.90 -4.43
CA SER A 167 11.28 11.35 -4.76
C SER A 167 11.07 10.00 -4.08
N LEU A 168 9.82 9.68 -3.77
CA LEU A 168 9.45 8.39 -3.20
C LEU A 168 8.84 7.50 -4.29
N ASP A 169 9.31 6.26 -4.33
CA ASP A 169 8.69 5.19 -5.11
C ASP A 169 8.47 3.98 -4.21
N GLY A 170 7.21 3.78 -3.80
CA GLY A 170 6.85 2.80 -2.78
C GLY A 170 7.53 3.05 -1.44
N ASP A 171 8.46 2.17 -1.08
CA ASP A 171 9.28 2.26 0.14
C ASP A 171 10.69 2.79 -0.11
N GLN A 172 11.03 3.03 -1.37
CA GLN A 172 12.38 3.44 -1.77
C GLN A 172 12.45 4.94 -1.95
N LEU A 173 13.57 5.52 -1.49
CA LEU A 173 13.91 6.90 -1.79
C LEU A 173 14.73 6.94 -3.07
N LYS A 174 14.41 7.86 -3.98
CA LYS A 174 15.10 8.03 -5.25
C LYS A 174 15.65 9.44 -5.37
N ALA A 175 16.80 9.55 -6.02
CA ALA A 175 17.36 10.82 -6.49
C ALA A 175 18.21 10.57 -7.74
N GLU A 176 18.40 11.62 -8.53
CA GLU A 176 19.42 11.64 -9.56
C GLU A 176 20.77 12.02 -8.95
N LEU A 177 21.80 11.24 -9.27
CA LEU A 177 23.19 11.54 -8.96
C LEU A 177 23.86 12.12 -10.20
N PRO A 178 24.06 13.45 -10.26
CA PRO A 178 24.78 14.06 -11.37
C PRO A 178 26.26 13.71 -11.28
N LEU A 179 26.78 13.15 -12.37
CA LEU A 179 28.19 12.78 -12.53
C LEU A 179 28.78 13.45 -13.77
N SER A 180 30.08 13.72 -13.72
CA SER A 180 30.84 14.19 -14.88
C SER A 180 31.10 13.05 -15.89
N LEU A 181 31.60 13.42 -17.07
CA LEU A 181 31.95 12.45 -18.10
C LEU A 181 33.07 11.51 -17.63
N ASP A 182 34.07 12.06 -16.95
CA ASP A 182 35.22 11.31 -16.42
C ASP A 182 34.82 10.39 -15.27
N GLU A 183 33.95 10.83 -14.34
CA GLU A 183 33.43 9.96 -13.26
C GLU A 183 32.64 8.77 -13.81
N LEU A 184 31.82 8.97 -14.84
CA LEU A 184 31.07 7.88 -15.48
C LEU A 184 31.99 6.92 -16.26
N ALA A 185 33.01 7.46 -16.94
CA ALA A 185 33.92 6.67 -17.77
C ALA A 185 34.94 5.89 -16.94
N LEU A 186 35.57 6.55 -15.97
CA LEU A 186 36.68 6.03 -15.17
C LEU A 186 36.22 5.40 -13.85
N GLY A 187 35.00 5.72 -13.40
CA GLY A 187 34.55 5.37 -12.06
C GLY A 187 35.31 6.14 -10.99
N GLY A 188 35.11 5.74 -9.74
CA GLY A 188 35.79 6.34 -8.59
C GLY A 188 34.87 6.52 -7.39
N ASP A 189 35.43 7.03 -6.30
CA ASP A 189 34.68 7.33 -5.08
C ASP A 189 34.10 8.74 -5.15
N VAL A 190 32.78 8.83 -5.11
CA VAL A 190 32.03 10.09 -5.20
C VAL A 190 31.30 10.36 -3.89
N ARG A 191 31.35 11.61 -3.44
CA ARG A 191 30.61 12.07 -2.27
C ARG A 191 29.18 12.43 -2.65
N VAL A 192 28.20 11.85 -1.95
CA VAL A 192 26.77 11.98 -2.25
C VAL A 192 25.99 12.46 -1.04
N ALA A 193 24.96 13.27 -1.30
CA ALA A 193 24.00 13.64 -0.29
C ALA A 193 23.11 12.45 0.07
N THR A 194 22.66 12.40 1.32
CA THR A 194 21.66 11.49 1.86
C THR A 194 20.72 12.27 2.78
N PRO A 195 19.53 11.76 3.11
CA PRO A 195 18.63 12.42 4.06
C PRO A 195 19.24 12.70 5.45
N ASP A 196 20.23 11.90 5.85
CA ASP A 196 20.88 11.97 7.16
C ASP A 196 22.19 12.78 7.14
N GLY A 197 22.60 13.30 5.99
CA GLY A 197 23.91 13.95 5.81
C GLY A 197 24.57 13.48 4.53
N GLU A 198 25.80 12.98 4.60
CA GLU A 198 26.59 12.66 3.41
C GLU A 198 27.20 11.26 3.50
N ALA A 199 27.45 10.66 2.34
CA ALA A 199 28.07 9.34 2.22
C ALA A 199 29.05 9.34 1.03
N THR A 200 30.01 8.43 1.05
CA THR A 200 30.86 8.14 -0.11
C THR A 200 30.38 6.86 -0.78
N VAL A 201 30.26 6.88 -2.11
CA VAL A 201 29.87 5.71 -2.90
C VAL A 201 30.87 5.49 -4.02
N THR A 202 31.21 4.22 -4.26
CA THR A 202 32.07 3.84 -5.38
C THR A 202 31.22 3.66 -6.63
N VAL A 203 31.50 4.46 -7.65
CA VAL A 203 30.94 4.35 -9.00
C VAL A 203 31.85 3.42 -9.81
N PRO A 204 31.33 2.29 -10.34
CA PRO A 204 32.11 1.43 -11.22
C PRO A 204 32.43 2.11 -12.56
N PRO A 205 33.61 1.85 -13.15
CA PRO A 205 33.98 2.39 -14.46
C PRO A 205 33.01 1.92 -15.55
N GLY A 206 32.63 2.84 -16.44
CA GLY A 206 31.76 2.55 -17.58
C GLY A 206 30.31 2.24 -17.22
N MET A 207 29.84 2.61 -16.03
CA MET A 207 28.44 2.43 -15.66
C MET A 207 27.54 3.30 -16.54
N ALA A 208 26.53 2.68 -17.15
CA ALA A 208 25.59 3.39 -18.01
C ALA A 208 24.72 4.39 -17.23
N VAL A 209 24.46 5.54 -17.85
CA VAL A 209 23.49 6.53 -17.38
C VAL A 209 22.11 5.87 -17.22
N GLY A 210 21.36 6.28 -16.18
CA GLY A 210 20.06 5.73 -15.83
C GLY A 210 20.11 4.45 -15.00
N ARG A 211 21.28 3.80 -14.86
CA ARG A 211 21.46 2.76 -13.83
C ARG A 211 21.48 3.41 -12.45
N SER A 212 21.08 2.65 -11.43
CA SER A 212 21.00 3.15 -10.06
C SER A 212 21.98 2.46 -9.13
N LEU A 213 22.65 3.24 -8.29
CA LEU A 213 23.41 2.75 -7.13
C LEU A 213 22.47 2.64 -5.94
N ARG A 214 22.56 1.52 -5.20
CA ARG A 214 21.70 1.25 -4.02
C ARG A 214 22.50 1.44 -2.74
N LEU A 215 22.08 2.40 -1.91
CA LEU A 215 22.61 2.61 -0.58
C LEU A 215 21.64 2.00 0.43
N LYS A 216 22.01 0.83 0.96
CA LYS A 216 21.16 0.06 1.87
C LYS A 216 20.92 0.80 3.17
N GLY A 217 19.66 0.90 3.60
CA GLY A 217 19.27 1.51 4.88
C GLY A 217 19.44 3.04 4.95
N LYS A 218 19.72 3.70 3.83
CA LYS A 218 19.84 5.17 3.74
C LYS A 218 18.60 5.85 3.16
N GLY A 219 17.53 5.09 2.94
CA GLY A 219 16.27 5.57 2.36
C GLY A 219 15.27 6.06 3.38
N TRP A 220 14.00 6.01 2.99
CA TRP A 220 12.86 6.50 3.76
C TRP A 220 12.66 5.71 5.08
N PRO A 221 12.20 6.34 6.17
CA PRO A 221 11.91 5.64 7.41
C PRO A 221 10.67 4.76 7.26
N LEU A 222 10.76 3.53 7.78
CA LEU A 222 9.70 2.54 7.78
C LEU A 222 9.40 2.12 9.22
N ALA A 223 8.26 1.47 9.45
CA ALA A 223 7.88 0.99 10.78
C ALA A 223 8.95 0.09 11.41
N ASN A 224 9.59 -0.76 10.60
CA ASN A 224 10.59 -1.74 11.02
C ASN A 224 11.98 -1.44 10.44
N GLY A 225 12.40 -0.17 10.46
CA GLY A 225 13.77 0.23 10.09
C GLY A 225 13.80 1.28 8.98
N ARG A 226 14.69 1.08 8.01
CA ARG A 226 14.96 2.04 6.93
C ARG A 226 14.85 1.34 5.58
N GLY A 227 14.21 2.00 4.62
CA GLY A 227 14.29 1.65 3.21
C GLY A 227 15.66 1.99 2.63
N ASP A 228 15.82 1.82 1.32
CA ASP A 228 17.07 2.12 0.64
C ASP A 228 16.99 3.41 -0.16
N LEU A 229 18.15 3.97 -0.42
CA LEU A 229 18.31 5.11 -1.31
C LEU A 229 18.84 4.61 -2.66
N LEU A 230 18.11 4.89 -3.72
CA LEU A 230 18.48 4.58 -5.10
C LEU A 230 18.93 5.87 -5.79
N LEU A 231 20.20 5.92 -6.16
CA LEU A 231 20.81 7.04 -6.86
C LEU A 231 20.96 6.70 -8.34
N SER A 232 20.08 7.23 -9.18
CA SER A 232 20.14 7.05 -10.63
C SER A 232 21.20 7.95 -11.24
N LEU A 233 22.15 7.37 -11.97
CA LEU A 233 23.25 8.14 -12.56
C LEU A 233 22.75 9.03 -13.69
N SER A 234 23.12 10.31 -13.68
CA SER A 234 22.87 11.24 -14.76
C SER A 234 24.17 11.94 -15.18
N LEU A 235 24.37 12.14 -16.50
CA LEU A 235 25.51 12.90 -17.00
C LEU A 235 25.21 14.39 -16.88
N LYS A 236 26.06 15.12 -16.16
CA LYS A 236 25.99 16.59 -16.09
C LYS A 236 27.20 17.20 -16.79
N GLN A 237 26.94 17.94 -17.87
CA GLN A 237 27.98 18.65 -18.61
C GLN A 237 28.17 20.07 -18.06
N PRO A 238 29.42 20.58 -18.02
CA PRO A 238 29.67 21.97 -17.68
C PRO A 238 29.12 22.90 -18.78
N ALA A 239 28.82 24.15 -18.41
CA ALA A 239 28.31 25.14 -19.36
C ALA A 239 29.35 25.53 -20.43
N SER A 240 30.63 25.43 -20.09
CA SER A 240 31.76 25.67 -20.97
C SER A 240 32.95 24.81 -20.57
N TYR A 241 33.83 24.56 -21.53
CA TYR A 241 35.11 23.90 -21.33
C TYR A 241 36.24 24.90 -21.49
N SER A 242 37.23 24.84 -20.62
CA SER A 242 38.53 25.52 -20.76
C SER A 242 39.29 25.03 -21.98
N ASP A 243 40.30 25.78 -22.43
CA ASP A 243 41.11 25.40 -23.59
C ASP A 243 41.81 24.05 -23.38
N GLN A 244 42.26 23.78 -22.15
CA GLN A 244 42.88 22.50 -21.79
C GLN A 244 41.87 21.35 -21.85
N GLU A 245 40.67 21.50 -21.29
CA GLU A 245 39.63 20.46 -21.35
C GLU A 245 39.20 20.18 -22.80
N ARG A 246 39.08 21.23 -23.63
CA ARG A 246 38.79 21.08 -25.06
C ARG A 246 39.86 20.26 -25.76
N GLN A 247 41.14 20.57 -25.51
CA GLN A 247 42.25 19.83 -26.09
C GLN A 247 42.21 18.34 -25.69
N LEU A 248 41.88 18.03 -24.44
CA LEU A 248 41.71 16.65 -23.97
C LEU A 248 40.54 15.94 -24.65
N LEU A 249 39.41 16.63 -24.83
CA LEU A 249 38.25 16.10 -25.54
C LEU A 249 38.54 15.86 -27.03
N GLU A 250 39.34 16.71 -27.67
CA GLU A 250 39.81 16.51 -29.05
C GLU A 250 40.72 15.28 -29.17
N GLN A 251 41.64 15.09 -28.22
CA GLN A 251 42.48 13.89 -28.16
C GLN A 251 41.63 12.63 -27.96
N LEU A 252 40.65 12.67 -27.04
CA LEU A 252 39.71 11.57 -26.85
C LEU A 252 38.88 11.29 -28.11
N ARG A 253 38.47 12.33 -28.84
CA ARG A 253 37.74 12.19 -30.11
C ARG A 253 38.60 11.50 -31.18
N ALA A 254 39.88 11.87 -31.29
CA ALA A 254 40.80 11.28 -32.25
C ALA A 254 41.13 9.81 -31.93
N ALA A 255 41.22 9.46 -30.64
CA ALA A 255 41.52 8.10 -30.18
C ALA A 255 40.31 7.15 -30.15
N ARG A 256 39.08 7.67 -30.36
CA ARG A 256 37.85 6.90 -30.20
C ARG A 256 37.74 5.77 -31.22
N SER A 257 37.56 4.54 -30.74
CA SER A 257 37.40 3.34 -31.57
C SER A 257 35.94 3.01 -31.93
N SER A 258 34.96 3.52 -31.18
CA SER A 258 33.54 3.21 -31.35
C SER A 258 32.71 4.45 -31.74
N ASP A 259 31.86 4.35 -32.76
CA ASP A 259 30.85 5.39 -33.05
C ASP A 259 29.54 5.08 -32.32
N PRO A 260 29.11 5.91 -31.36
CA PRO A 260 27.88 5.66 -30.59
C PRO A 260 26.60 5.64 -31.43
N ARG A 261 26.63 6.05 -32.70
CA ARG A 261 25.48 6.05 -33.61
C ARG A 261 25.49 4.91 -34.63
N ALA A 262 26.53 4.08 -34.69
CA ALA A 262 26.66 3.05 -35.73
C ALA A 262 25.42 2.14 -35.79
N ASP A 263 25.06 1.54 -34.65
CA ASP A 263 23.91 0.63 -34.54
C ASP A 263 22.58 1.37 -34.77
N TRP A 264 22.47 2.60 -34.25
CA TRP A 264 21.26 3.42 -34.40
C TRP A 264 20.98 3.74 -35.88
N ILE A 265 22.00 4.17 -36.64
CA ILE A 265 21.87 4.47 -38.07
C ILE A 265 21.44 3.21 -38.84
N SER A 266 21.98 2.05 -38.49
CA SER A 266 21.60 0.80 -39.15
C SER A 266 20.15 0.40 -38.87
N SER A 267 19.69 0.58 -37.63
CA SER A 267 18.34 0.22 -37.18
C SER A 267 17.26 1.21 -37.61
N ALA A 268 17.63 2.47 -37.85
CA ALA A 268 16.69 3.53 -38.23
C ALA A 268 16.37 3.56 -39.73
N ARG A 269 17.00 2.70 -40.55
CA ARG A 269 16.67 2.56 -41.97
C ARG A 269 15.36 1.77 -42.11
N LEU A 270 14.40 2.34 -42.85
CA LEU A 270 13.11 1.72 -43.21
C LEU A 270 13.25 0.81 -44.42
#